data_AF-E0E3N2-F1
#
_entry.id   AF-E0E3N2-F1
#
_cell.length_a   1.000
_cell.length_b   1.000
_cell.length_c   1.000
_cell.angle_alpha   90.00
_cell.angle_beta   90.00
_cell.angle_gamma   90.00
#
_symmetry.space_group_name_H-M   'P 1'
#
loop_
_entity.id
_entity.type
_entity.pdbx_description
1 polymer ?
#
loop_
_entity_poly.entity_id
_entity_poly.type
_entity_poly.pdbx_seq_one_letter_code
_entity_poly.pdbx_strand_id
1 'polypeptide(L)'
;MCFRKSIKTLKKLRKYVLNSLKYDYTNAMVEGKNNKIKVIKRVSYGYRSFRNFKARIMLMERYKIQKGNIHSYKFAMDAAA
;
A
#
# COMPACT_ATOMS: atom_id res chain seq x y z
N MET A 1 -25.76 15.07 -13.10
CA MET A 1 -25.29 15.30 -11.72
C MET A 1 -23.77 15.21 -11.50
N CYS A 2 -22.99 14.56 -12.38
CA CYS A 2 -21.56 14.32 -12.14
C CYS A 2 -20.69 15.59 -12.11
N PHE A 3 -20.94 16.56 -12.99
CA PHE A 3 -20.08 17.74 -13.15
C PHE A 3 -20.11 18.69 -11.94
N ARG A 4 -21.30 18.90 -11.36
CA ARG A 4 -21.48 19.77 -10.18
C ARG A 4 -20.76 19.21 -8.94
N LYS A 5 -20.66 17.89 -8.82
CA LYS A 5 -19.93 17.22 -7.73
C LYS A 5 -18.42 17.33 -7.93
N SER A 6 -17.93 17.12 -9.15
CA SER A 6 -16.51 17.31 -9.50
C SER A 6 -16.03 18.74 -9.21
N ILE A 7 -16.81 19.76 -9.58
CA ILE A 7 -16.48 21.17 -9.29
C ILE A 7 -16.40 21.43 -7.78
N LYS A 8 -17.35 20.90 -7.00
CA LYS A 8 -17.33 21.04 -5.53
C LYS A 8 -16.09 20.38 -4.91
N THR A 9 -15.73 19.19 -5.37
CA THR A 9 -14.52 18.48 -4.92
C THR A 9 -13.26 19.25 -5.29
N LEU A 10 -13.17 19.76 -6.52
CA LEU A 10 -12.02 20.55 -6.98
C LEU A 10 -11.85 21.84 -6.14
N LYS A 11 -12.95 22.55 -5.86
CA LYS A 11 -12.94 23.72 -4.97
C LYS A 11 -12.43 23.36 -3.57
N LYS A 12 -12.89 22.22 -3.00
CA LYS A 12 -12.43 21.73 -1.69
C LYS A 12 -10.94 21.34 -1.70
N LEU A 13 -10.44 20.80 -2.81
CA LEU A 13 -9.06 20.34 -2.96
C LEU A 13 -8.09 21.40 -3.49
N ARG A 14 -8.53 22.65 -3.70
CA ARG A 14 -7.73 23.75 -4.29
C ARG A 14 -6.33 23.88 -3.67
N LYS A 15 -6.22 23.79 -2.34
CA LYS A 15 -4.93 23.87 -1.64
C LYS A 15 -3.94 22.79 -2.09
N TYR A 16 -4.41 21.56 -2.28
CA TYR A 16 -3.56 20.44 -2.71
C TYR A 16 -3.11 20.60 -4.16
N VAL A 17 -3.98 21.12 -5.03
CA VAL A 17 -3.64 21.44 -6.42
C VAL A 17 -2.57 22.52 -6.50
N LEU A 18 -2.69 23.57 -5.67
CA LEU A 18 -1.65 24.62 -5.60
C LEU A 18 -0.33 24.05 -5.07
N ASN A 19 -0.38 23.18 -4.06
CA ASN A 19 0.82 22.53 -3.53
C ASN A 19 1.49 21.61 -4.56
N SER A 20 0.73 20.87 -5.36
CA SER A 20 1.31 19.99 -6.40
C SER A 20 1.96 20.76 -7.56
N LEU A 21 1.58 22.02 -7.77
CA LEU A 21 2.24 22.89 -8.74
C LEU A 21 3.48 23.60 -8.16
N LYS A 22 3.51 23.79 -6.83
CA LYS A 22 4.59 24.50 -6.15
C LYS A 22 5.80 23.60 -5.85
N TYR A 23 5.58 22.32 -5.58
CA TYR A 23 6.63 21.38 -5.20
C TYR A 23 6.77 20.26 -6.22
N ASP A 24 7.99 19.78 -6.42
CA ASP A 24 8.30 18.65 -7.32
C ASP A 24 7.94 17.27 -6.74
N TYR A 25 7.15 17.25 -5.65
CA TYR A 25 6.70 16.00 -5.05
C TYR A 25 5.58 15.39 -5.89
N THR A 26 5.86 14.21 -6.43
CA THR A 26 4.89 13.44 -7.22
C THR A 26 4.39 12.22 -6.45
N ASN A 27 3.09 11.95 -6.54
CA ASN A 27 2.51 10.71 -6.01
C ASN A 27 2.83 9.48 -6.88
N ALA A 28 3.57 9.65 -7.98
CA ALA A 28 3.83 8.62 -8.99
C ALA A 28 4.41 7.33 -8.39
N MET A 29 5.38 7.44 -7.46
CA MET A 29 5.97 6.27 -6.82
C MET A 29 4.96 5.51 -5.94
N VAL A 30 4.13 6.23 -5.20
CA VAL A 30 3.09 5.64 -4.33
C VAL A 30 2.00 4.98 -5.18
N GLU A 31 1.58 5.65 -6.26
CA GLU A 31 0.62 5.12 -7.22
C GLU A 31 1.15 3.86 -7.92
N GLY A 32 2.43 3.85 -8.30
CA GLY A 32 3.10 2.69 -8.87
C GLY A 32 3.09 1.49 -7.92
N LYS A 33 3.44 1.71 -6.64
CA LYS A 33 3.35 0.66 -5.60
C LYS A 33 1.91 0.16 -5.42
N ASN A 34 0.94 1.07 -5.34
CA ASN A 34 -0.47 0.71 -5.21
C ASN A 34 -0.96 -0.09 -6.42
N ASN A 35 -0.53 0.24 -7.63
CA ASN A 35 -0.88 -0.52 -8.83
C ASN A 35 -0.29 -1.92 -8.81
N LYS A 36 1.00 -2.09 -8.45
CA LYS A 36 1.60 -3.41 -8.25
C LYS A 36 0.80 -4.25 -7.26
N ILE A 37 0.47 -3.71 -6.09
CA ILE A 37 -0.34 -4.41 -5.08
C ILE A 37 -1.71 -4.83 -5.65
N LYS A 38 -2.38 -3.95 -6.41
CA LYS A 38 -3.64 -4.28 -7.09
C LYS A 38 -3.46 -5.38 -8.13
N VAL A 39 -2.36 -5.40 -8.89
CA VAL A 39 -2.04 -6.47 -9.85
C VAL A 39 -1.85 -7.79 -9.10
N ILE A 40 -1.07 -7.81 -8.03
CA ILE A 40 -0.82 -9.01 -7.21
C ILE A 40 -2.15 -9.58 -6.71
N LYS A 41 -3.01 -8.72 -6.17
CA LYS A 41 -4.34 -9.13 -5.69
C LYS A 41 -5.23 -9.71 -6.79
N ARG A 42 -5.17 -9.17 -8.02
CA ARG A 42 -5.93 -9.65 -9.17
C ARG A 42 -5.44 -11.01 -9.68
N VAL A 43 -4.12 -11.18 -9.78
CA VAL A 43 -3.51 -12.42 -10.30
C VAL A 43 -3.60 -13.57 -9.31
N SER A 44 -3.63 -13.28 -8.00
CA SER A 44 -3.61 -14.32 -6.97
C SER A 44 -4.97 -14.96 -6.67
N TYR A 45 -6.05 -14.58 -7.35
CA TYR A 45 -7.43 -15.04 -7.11
C TYR A 45 -7.90 -14.96 -5.65
N GLY A 46 -7.27 -14.08 -4.85
CA GLY A 46 -7.50 -13.92 -3.42
C GLY A 46 -6.53 -14.71 -2.52
N TYR A 47 -6.07 -14.06 -1.45
CA TYR A 47 -5.28 -14.70 -0.39
C TYR A 47 -6.18 -15.05 0.78
N ARG A 48 -6.08 -16.28 1.30
CA ARG A 48 -6.79 -16.71 2.52
C ARG A 48 -6.29 -15.99 3.79
N SER A 49 -5.05 -15.52 3.79
CA SER A 49 -4.44 -14.80 4.92
C SER A 49 -3.77 -13.52 4.46
N PHE A 50 -4.05 -12.42 5.16
CA PHE A 50 -3.37 -11.15 4.93
C PHE A 50 -1.85 -11.25 5.17
N ARG A 51 -1.41 -12.11 6.09
CA ARG A 51 0.01 -12.36 6.34
C ARG A 51 0.71 -12.87 5.08
N ASN A 52 0.08 -13.80 4.36
CA ASN A 52 0.62 -14.36 3.12
C ASN A 52 0.61 -13.32 1.97
N PHE A 53 -0.42 -12.47 1.91
CA PHE A 53 -0.46 -11.37 0.96
C PHE A 53 0.65 -10.35 1.22
N LYS A 54 0.84 -9.96 2.48
CA LYS A 54 1.91 -9.04 2.91
C LYS A 54 3.30 -9.62 2.61
N ALA A 55 3.51 -10.90 2.91
CA ALA A 55 4.77 -11.58 2.60
C ALA A 55 5.04 -11.59 1.08
N ARG A 56 4.02 -11.85 0.25
CA ARG A 56 4.15 -11.79 -1.21
C ARG A 56 4.54 -10.39 -1.70
N ILE A 57 3.91 -9.34 -1.19
CA ILE A 57 4.24 -7.96 -1.55
C ILE A 57 5.69 -7.62 -1.17
N MET A 58 6.11 -7.99 0.04
CA MET A 58 7.47 -7.77 0.52
C MET A 58 8.53 -8.49 -0.33
N LEU A 59 8.24 -9.73 -0.74
CA LEU A 59 9.09 -10.49 -1.66
C LEU A 59 9.22 -9.80 -3.03
N MET A 60 8.11 -9.28 -3.57
CA MET A 60 8.10 -8.64 -4.88
C MET A 60 8.81 -7.27 -4.90
N GLU A 61 8.73 -6.53 -3.80
CA GLU A 61 9.45 -5.26 -3.63
C GLU A 61 10.95 -5.46 -3.31
N ARG A 62 11.47 -6.69 -3.40
CA ARG A 62 12.88 -7.04 -3.09
C ARG A 62 13.34 -6.50 -1.73
N TYR A 63 12.43 -6.40 -0.76
CA TYR A 63 12.86 -6.12 0.60
C TYR A 63 13.73 -7.31 1.01
N LYS A 64 15.01 -7.05 1.35
CA LYS A 64 15.82 -8.05 2.04
C LYS A 64 14.99 -8.41 3.27
N ILE A 65 14.40 -9.61 3.27
CA ILE A 65 13.86 -10.19 4.49
C ILE A 65 15.12 -10.38 5.33
N GLN A 66 15.47 -9.36 6.11
CA GLN A 66 16.30 -9.59 7.29
C GLN A 66 15.51 -10.67 8.02
N LYS A 67 16.09 -11.87 8.12
CA LYS A 67 15.50 -12.98 8.87
C LYS A 67 15.23 -12.44 10.28
N GLY A 68 14.02 -11.96 10.51
CA GLY A 68 13.49 -11.81 11.85
C GLY A 68 13.54 -13.21 12.43
N ASN A 69 14.38 -13.38 13.45
CA ASN A 69 14.69 -14.65 14.08
C ASN A 69 13.43 -15.49 14.24
N ILE A 70 13.38 -16.68 13.63
CA ILE A 70 12.26 -17.64 13.73
C ILE A 70 11.92 -17.92 15.21
N HIS A 71 12.91 -17.76 16.10
CA HIS A 71 12.78 -17.85 17.55
C HIS A 71 11.79 -16.86 18.19
N SER A 72 11.59 -15.65 17.64
CA SER A 72 10.69 -14.67 18.28
C SER A 72 9.21 -15.05 18.12
N TYR A 73 8.85 -15.72 17.03
CA TYR A 73 7.47 -16.19 16.80
C TYR A 73 7.12 -17.41 17.65
N LYS A 74 8.10 -18.28 17.94
CA LYS A 74 7.92 -19.41 18.87
C LYS A 74 7.74 -18.90 20.30
N PHE A 75 8.62 -18.01 20.75
CA PHE A 75 8.55 -17.41 22.08
C PHE A 75 7.23 -16.67 22.35
N ALA A 76 6.69 -15.94 21.36
CA ALA A 76 5.41 -15.26 21.48
C ALA A 76 4.18 -16.19 21.49
N MET A 77 4.30 -17.41 20.95
CA MET A 77 3.25 -18.42 20.98
C MET A 77 3.31 -19.25 22.27
N ASP A 78 4.52 -19.53 22.77
CA ASP A 78 4.74 -20.23 24.03
C ASP A 78 4.39 -19.36 25.26
N ALA A 79 4.51 -18.03 25.16
CA ALA A 79 4.12 -17.08 26.21
C ALA A 79 2.61 -16.73 26.22
N ALA A 80 1.87 -17.18 25.20
CA ALA A 80 0.43 -16.94 25.07
C ALA A 80 -0.42 -18.20 25.37
N ALA A 81 0.23 -19.30 25.77
CA ALA A 81 -0.37 -20.51 26.32
C ALA A 81 -0.29 -20.48 27.86
#